data_AF-A0A954ZM62-F1
#
_entry.id   AF-A0A954ZM62-F1
#
_cell.length_a   1.000
_cell.length_b   1.000
_cell.length_c   1.000
_cell.angle_alpha   90.00
_cell.angle_beta   90.00
_cell.angle_gamma   90.00
#
_symmetry.space_group_name_H-M   'P 1'
#
loop_
_entity.id
_entity.type
_entity.pdbx_description
1 polymer ?
#
loop_
_entity_poly.entity_id
_entity_poly.type
_entity_poly.pdbx_seq_one_letter_code
_entity_poly.pdbx_strand_id
1 'polypeptide(L)' 'AMTEKNIPVTYILFPDEGHGFARPENSMAFNAAAEAFLAEHIGGRYEPIDDDIEGSTMQVPTGADEVPGLKDALGDK' A
#
# COMPACT_ATOMS: atom_id res chain seq x y z
N ALA A 1 -5.14 -11.83 14.69
CA ALA A 1 -4.36 -11.25 15.81
C ALA A 1 -4.56 -9.74 15.97
N MET A 2 -4.04 -8.87 15.07
CA MET A 2 -4.19 -7.40 15.24
C MET A 2 -5.63 -6.92 15.00
N THR A 3 -6.26 -7.39 13.92
CA THR A 3 -7.68 -7.13 13.62
C THR A 3 -8.61 -7.59 14.75
N GLU A 4 -8.39 -8.78 15.31
CA GLU A 4 -9.16 -9.31 16.45
C GLU A 4 -9.04 -8.44 17.72
N LYS A 5 -7.94 -7.69 17.84
CA LYS A 5 -7.71 -6.74 18.94
C LYS A 5 -8.20 -5.33 18.63
N ASN A 6 -8.89 -5.12 17.50
CA ASN A 6 -9.34 -3.81 17.02
C ASN A 6 -8.20 -2.79 16.88
N ILE A 7 -7.01 -3.28 16.49
CA ILE A 7 -5.88 -2.40 16.15
C ILE A 7 -5.95 -2.15 14.65
N PRO A 8 -6.04 -0.88 14.20
CA PRO A 8 -6.07 -0.54 12.77
C PRO A 8 -4.74 -0.93 12.14
N VAL A 9 -4.81 -1.64 11.00
CA VAL A 9 -3.65 -2.11 10.26
C VAL A 9 -3.96 -2.11 8.77
N THR A 10 -2.95 -1.77 7.97
CA THR A 10 -2.95 -1.99 6.53
C THR A 10 -2.01 -3.14 6.21
N TYR A 11 -2.53 -4.18 5.57
CA TYR A 11 -1.73 -5.33 5.14
C TYR A 11 -1.62 -5.32 3.62
N ILE A 12 -0.40 -5.16 3.12
CA ILE A 12 -0.08 -5.16 1.69
C ILE A 12 0.67 -6.46 1.37
N LEU A 13 0.20 -7.17 0.35
CA LEU A 13 0.74 -8.45 -0.11
C LEU A 13 1.13 -8.35 -1.60
N PHE A 14 2.35 -8.76 -1.92
CA PHE A 14 2.83 -8.93 -3.30
C PHE A 14 3.03 -10.43 -3.55
N PRO A 15 2.05 -11.15 -4.15
CA PRO A 15 2.02 -12.61 -4.22
C PRO A 15 3.10 -13.22 -5.12
N ASP A 16 3.72 -12.43 -6.00
CA ASP A 16 4.79 -12.85 -6.91
C ASP A 16 6.20 -12.45 -6.43
N GLU A 17 6.32 -11.92 -5.21
CA GLU A 17 7.57 -11.47 -4.61
C GLU A 17 8.03 -12.38 -3.44
N GLY A 18 9.29 -12.24 -3.06
CA GLY A 18 9.93 -13.00 -1.98
C GLY A 18 10.31 -12.12 -0.78
N HIS A 19 11.50 -12.35 -0.21
CA HIS A 19 12.01 -11.53 0.92
C HIS A 19 12.26 -10.06 0.55
N GLY A 20 12.38 -9.76 -0.74
CA GLY A 20 12.45 -8.40 -1.27
C GLY A 20 11.72 -8.33 -2.60
N PHE A 21 11.68 -7.11 -3.15
CA PHE A 21 11.05 -6.84 -4.44
C PHE A 21 12.07 -7.01 -5.57
N ALA A 22 11.74 -7.86 -6.54
CA ALA A 22 12.49 -8.00 -7.78
C ALA A 22 11.86 -7.18 -8.91
N ARG A 23 10.53 -6.96 -8.87
CA ARG A 23 9.83 -6.22 -9.92
C ARG A 23 9.82 -4.71 -9.64
N PRO A 24 10.14 -3.88 -10.63
CA PRO A 24 10.04 -2.43 -10.50
C PRO A 24 8.63 -1.96 -10.15
N GLU A 25 7.59 -2.57 -10.74
CA GLU A 25 6.20 -2.17 -10.50
C GLU A 25 5.80 -2.38 -9.03
N ASN A 26 6.20 -3.50 -8.43
CA ASN A 26 5.93 -3.78 -7.00
C ASN A 26 6.74 -2.85 -6.09
N SER A 27 7.98 -2.52 -6.48
CA SER A 27 8.80 -1.57 -5.73
C SER A 27 8.19 -0.16 -5.74
N MET A 28 7.67 0.29 -6.89
CA MET A 28 7.00 1.59 -7.01
C MET A 28 5.75 1.63 -6.15
N ALA A 29 4.87 0.64 -6.31
CA ALA A 29 3.63 0.55 -5.56
C ALA A 29 3.87 0.50 -4.04
N PHE A 30 4.88 -0.24 -3.59
CA PHE A 30 5.28 -0.25 -2.17
C PHE A 30 5.72 1.13 -1.69
N ASN A 31 6.58 1.83 -2.44
CA ASN A 31 7.07 3.15 -2.04
C ASN A 31 5.93 4.16 -1.97
N ALA A 32 5.03 4.20 -2.96
CA ALA A 32 3.87 5.09 -2.95
C ALA A 32 2.97 4.87 -1.72
N ALA A 33 2.64 3.62 -1.41
CA ALA A 33 1.86 3.27 -0.22
C ALA A 33 2.59 3.59 1.09
N ALA A 34 3.90 3.35 1.15
CA ALA A 34 4.72 3.64 2.32
C ALA A 34 4.86 5.15 2.56
N GLU A 35 5.06 5.95 1.52
CA GLU A 35 5.13 7.41 1.62
C GLU A 35 3.81 8.00 2.13
N ALA A 36 2.67 7.59 1.57
CA ALA A 36 1.35 8.03 2.02
C ALA A 36 1.08 7.63 3.47
N PHE A 37 1.40 6.37 3.85
CA PHE A 37 1.25 5.89 5.22
C PHE A 37 2.10 6.69 6.21
N LEU A 38 3.38 6.94 5.87
CA LEU A 38 4.27 7.71 6.73
C LEU A 38 3.84 9.17 6.82
N ALA A 39 3.42 9.78 5.70
CA ALA A 39 2.94 11.15 5.72
C ALA A 39 1.72 11.34 6.64
N GLU A 40 0.79 10.38 6.67
CA GLU A 40 -0.36 10.39 7.58
C GLU A 40 0.07 10.29 9.06
N HIS A 41 1.00 9.39 9.39
CA HIS A 41 1.28 9.04 10.80
C HIS A 41 2.42 9.84 11.44
N ILE A 42 3.40 10.26 10.65
CA ILE A 42 4.58 11.00 11.14
C ILE A 42 4.77 12.35 10.44
N GLY A 43 3.84 12.72 9.55
CA GLY A 43 3.90 13.96 8.79
C GLY A 43 4.89 13.90 7.64
N GLY A 44 4.86 14.93 6.80
CA GLY A 44 5.73 15.05 5.63
C GLY A 44 4.95 15.33 4.36
N ARG A 45 5.65 15.29 3.23
CA ARG A 45 5.03 15.34 1.89
C ARG A 45 5.11 13.95 1.30
N TYR A 46 4.09 13.58 0.54
CA TYR A 46 4.06 12.38 -0.28
C TYR A 46 3.51 12.76 -1.65
N GLU A 47 3.82 11.97 -2.66
CA GLU A 47 3.20 12.06 -3.99
C GLU A 47 1.85 11.32 -3.98
N PRO A 48 0.76 11.88 -4.55
CA PRO A 48 -0.52 11.16 -4.65
C PRO A 48 -0.34 9.80 -5.35
N ILE A 49 -0.96 8.77 -4.78
CA ILE A 49 -0.91 7.42 -5.35
C ILE A 49 -1.84 7.39 -6.57
N ASP A 50 -1.32 7.70 -7.74
CA ASP A 50 -2.06 7.71 -9.00
C ASP A 50 -1.82 6.39 -9.77
N ASP A 51 -0.96 6.41 -10.79
CA ASP A 51 -0.62 5.26 -11.63
C ASP A 51 0.50 4.37 -11.05
N ASP A 52 1.00 4.68 -9.85
CA ASP A 52 2.09 3.96 -9.17
C ASP A 52 1.82 2.47 -8.91
N ILE A 53 0.55 2.06 -8.91
CA ILE A 53 0.12 0.66 -8.70
C ILE A 53 -0.12 -0.07 -10.04
N GLU A 54 0.01 0.61 -11.18
CA GLU A 54 -0.19 0.00 -12.48
C GLU A 54 0.84 -1.13 -12.72
N GLY A 55 0.37 -2.30 -13.16
CA GLY A 55 1.20 -3.47 -13.39
C GLY A 55 1.73 -4.18 -12.13
N SER A 56 1.53 -3.61 -10.94
CA SER A 56 1.84 -4.28 -9.68
C SER A 56 0.84 -5.41 -9.37
N THR A 57 1.32 -6.45 -8.69
CA THR A 57 0.48 -7.52 -8.12
C THR A 57 -0.04 -7.20 -6.73
N MET A 58 0.16 -5.96 -6.26
CA MET A 58 -0.28 -5.50 -4.95
C MET A 58 -1.71 -5.93 -4.64
N GLN A 59 -1.89 -6.56 -3.48
CA GLN A 59 -3.18 -6.84 -2.87
C GLN A 59 -3.21 -6.19 -1.50
N VAL A 60 -4.37 -5.67 -1.10
CA VAL A 60 -4.56 -5.09 0.23
C VAL A 60 -5.72 -5.80 0.93
N PRO A 61 -5.50 -7.00 1.53
CA PRO A 61 -6.56 -7.78 2.15
C PRO A 61 -7.22 -7.09 3.36
N THR A 62 -6.60 -6.07 3.93
CA THR A 62 -7.11 -5.34 5.10
C THR A 62 -6.54 -3.92 5.12
N GLY A 63 -7.39 -2.93 5.43
CA GLY A 63 -6.97 -1.56 5.74
C GLY A 63 -6.59 -0.69 4.55
N ALA A 64 -7.16 -0.93 3.36
CA ALA A 64 -6.95 -0.08 2.19
C ALA A 64 -7.42 1.37 2.42
N ASP A 65 -8.45 1.55 3.25
CA ASP A 65 -8.99 2.86 3.65
C ASP A 65 -8.08 3.62 4.65
N GLU A 66 -7.11 2.95 5.27
CA GLU A 66 -6.27 3.53 6.33
C GLU A 66 -5.02 4.24 5.78
N VAL A 67 -4.77 4.14 4.46
CA VAL A 67 -3.68 4.83 3.76
C VAL A 67 -4.27 5.82 2.77
N PRO A 68 -3.94 7.12 2.85
CA PRO A 68 -4.47 8.13 1.94
C PRO A 68 -4.24 7.76 0.46
N GLY A 69 -5.31 7.81 -0.34
CA GLY A 69 -5.27 7.53 -1.78
C GLY A 69 -5.15 6.05 -2.17
N LEU A 70 -4.80 5.14 -1.25
CA LEU A 70 -4.51 3.75 -1.58
C LEU A 70 -5.75 3.00 -2.10
N LYS A 71 -6.90 3.17 -1.46
CA LYS A 71 -8.15 2.52 -1.92
C LYS A 71 -8.59 3.00 -3.30
N ASP A 72 -8.50 4.30 -3.54
CA ASP A 72 -8.89 4.88 -4.82
C ASP A 72 -7.98 4.38 -5.95
N ALA A 73 -6.67 4.30 -5.68
CA ALA A 73 -5.67 3.80 -6.62
C ALA A 73 -5.79 2.30 -6.93
N LEU A 74 -6.28 1.48 -6.00
CA LEU A 74 -6.56 0.06 -6.24
C LEU A 74 -7.73 -0.14 -7.20
N GLY A 75 -8.67 0.81 -7.24
CA GLY A 75 -9.92 0.74 -8.00
C GLY A 75 -10.82 -0.44 -7.61
N ASP A 76 -11.96 -0.57 -8.30
CA ASP A 76 -12.78 -1.78 -8.27
C ASP A 76 -12.12 -2.88 -9.14
N LYS A 77 -10.96 -3.40 -8.71
CA LYS A 77 -10.35 -4.59 -9.35
C LYS A 77 -10.99 -5.89 -8.91
#